data_AF-A0AAV0WA29-F1
#
_entry.id   AF-A0AAV0WA29-F1
#
_cell.length_a   1.000
_cell.length_b   1.000
_cell.length_c   1.000
_cell.angle_alpha   90.00
_cell.angle_beta   90.00
_cell.angle_gamma   90.00
#
_symmetry.space_group_name_H-M   'P 1'
#
loop_
_entity.id
_entity.type
_entity.pdbx_description
1 polymer ?
#
loop_
_entity_poly.entity_id
_entity_poly.type
_entity_poly.pdbx_seq_one_letter_code
_entity_poly.pdbx_strand_id
1 'polypeptide(L)'
;MLNIIEFVTENVLLNLKFEVFLFFWLAASQVTSKKFSRSQLCEILKDCKGKSLEEKYLFLEEKLMKITNCPEEKKNVLSHSLKFFKSDYKKKWIKASYQDERFIKNNENWLSSSIELPYWPVKPTTTLKPGRPSKAFKELSDCSKRRKTKDLREQVSVEELTYAASVSQRTSGNNNAAKLIKYVTTTPTRATKCRKLITTAQKQLITKNLHHKRH
;
A
#
# COMPACT_ATOMS: atom_id res chain seq x y z
N MET A 1 -11.96 -47.14 32.62
CA MET A 1 -12.04 -47.00 31.15
C MET A 1 -12.23 -45.53 30.73
N LEU A 2 -11.33 -44.62 31.13
CA LEU A 2 -11.43 -43.19 30.75
C LEU A 2 -10.13 -42.60 30.17
N ASN A 3 -8.98 -43.24 30.33
CA ASN A 3 -7.69 -42.68 29.89
C ASN A 3 -7.29 -42.96 28.43
N ILE A 4 -8.08 -43.73 27.67
CA ILE A 4 -7.75 -44.04 26.26
C ILE A 4 -8.38 -43.00 25.31
N ILE A 5 -9.53 -42.42 25.68
CA ILE A 5 -10.26 -41.48 24.82
C ILE A 5 -9.56 -40.11 24.76
N GLU A 6 -9.05 -39.61 25.90
CA GLU A 6 -8.31 -38.32 25.93
C GLU A 6 -7.01 -38.34 25.11
N PHE A 7 -6.28 -39.46 25.16
CA PHE A 7 -5.00 -39.60 24.43
C PHE A 7 -5.18 -39.67 22.91
N VAL A 8 -6.29 -40.24 22.43
CA VAL A 8 -6.61 -40.28 21.00
C VAL A 8 -7.04 -38.89 20.50
N THR A 9 -7.75 -38.10 21.31
CA THR A 9 -8.18 -36.75 20.92
C THR A 9 -7.04 -35.75 20.79
N GLU A 10 -6.02 -35.81 21.65
CA GLU A 10 -4.88 -34.89 21.56
C GLU A 10 -3.98 -35.16 20.35
N ASN A 11 -3.79 -36.43 19.97
CA ASN A 11 -3.00 -36.80 18.79
C ASN A 11 -3.68 -36.43 17.47
N VAL A 12 -5.02 -36.47 17.41
CA VAL A 12 -5.77 -36.01 16.22
C VAL A 12 -5.73 -34.48 16.11
N LEU A 13 -5.81 -33.76 17.23
CA LEU A 13 -5.69 -32.29 17.28
C LEU A 13 -4.28 -31.80 16.93
N LEU A 14 -3.23 -32.52 17.31
CA LEU A 14 -1.85 -32.20 16.94
C LEU A 14 -1.59 -32.44 15.45
N ASN A 15 -2.10 -33.54 14.88
CA ASN A 15 -1.98 -33.81 13.44
C ASN A 15 -2.76 -32.79 12.59
N LEU A 16 -3.97 -32.39 13.01
CA LEU A 16 -4.73 -31.32 12.34
C LEU A 16 -4.02 -29.96 12.43
N LYS A 17 -3.38 -29.64 13.57
CA LYS A 17 -2.57 -28.42 13.69
C LYS A 17 -1.34 -28.47 12.79
N PHE A 18 -0.69 -29.62 12.63
CA PHE A 18 0.47 -29.77 11.75
C PHE A 18 0.10 -29.68 10.26
N GLU A 19 -1.01 -30.30 9.85
CA GLU A 19 -1.56 -30.22 8.50
C GLU A 19 -1.99 -28.79 8.13
N VAL A 20 -2.69 -28.09 9.04
CA VAL A 20 -3.08 -26.69 8.83
C VAL A 20 -1.84 -25.79 8.81
N PHE A 21 -0.82 -26.05 9.63
CA PHE A 21 0.43 -25.29 9.61
C PHE A 21 1.22 -25.53 8.32
N LEU A 22 1.23 -26.76 7.79
CA LEU A 22 1.79 -27.08 6.48
C LEU A 22 1.00 -26.41 5.34
N PHE A 23 -0.33 -26.38 5.42
CA PHE A 23 -1.16 -25.67 4.44
C PHE A 23 -0.91 -24.14 4.47
N PHE A 24 -0.74 -23.55 5.66
CA PHE A 24 -0.39 -22.14 5.80
C PHE A 24 1.05 -21.82 5.40
N TRP A 25 2.00 -22.74 5.61
CA TRP A 25 3.38 -22.59 5.17
C TRP A 25 3.53 -22.75 3.66
N LEU A 26 2.80 -23.70 3.05
CA LEU A 26 2.77 -23.90 1.61
C LEU A 26 2.07 -22.75 0.87
N ALA A 27 1.06 -22.12 1.50
CA ALA A 27 0.42 -20.91 0.97
C ALA A 27 1.31 -19.65 1.07
N ALA A 28 2.38 -19.66 1.87
CA ALA A 28 3.25 -18.50 2.06
C ALA A 28 4.33 -18.34 0.97
N SER A 29 4.46 -19.28 0.04
CA SER A 29 5.40 -19.21 -1.10
C SER A 29 4.71 -19.35 -2.44
N GLN A 30 3.63 -18.60 -2.67
CA GLN A 30 3.12 -18.41 -4.04
C GLN A 30 4.13 -17.57 -4.84
N VAL A 31 5.16 -18.23 -5.38
CA VAL A 31 5.94 -17.70 -6.49
C VAL A 31 4.99 -17.62 -7.66
N THR A 32 4.47 -16.43 -7.92
CA THR A 32 3.65 -16.17 -9.10
C THR A 32 4.56 -16.07 -10.32
N SER A 33 4.10 -16.42 -11.52
CA SER A 33 4.85 -16.19 -12.75
C SER A 33 4.46 -14.85 -13.39
N LYS A 34 5.44 -14.08 -13.86
CA LYS A 34 5.24 -12.87 -14.66
C LYS A 34 5.75 -13.14 -16.07
N LYS A 35 4.92 -12.85 -17.07
CA LYS A 35 5.26 -13.00 -18.48
C LYS A 35 6.11 -11.83 -18.95
N PHE A 36 7.23 -12.14 -19.58
CA PHE A 36 8.12 -11.19 -20.25
C PHE A 36 8.24 -11.57 -21.71
N SER A 37 8.18 -10.59 -22.61
CA SER A 37 8.51 -10.83 -24.01
C SER A 37 10.03 -10.98 -24.17
N ARG A 38 10.46 -11.86 -25.08
CA ARG A 38 11.89 -12.01 -25.39
C ARG A 38 12.48 -10.73 -26.00
N SER A 39 11.69 -9.92 -26.71
CA SER A 39 12.14 -8.59 -27.18
C SER A 39 12.51 -7.69 -25.99
N GLN A 40 11.68 -7.64 -24.95
CA GLN A 40 11.93 -6.83 -23.75
C GLN A 40 13.24 -7.25 -23.06
N LEU A 41 13.52 -8.55 -22.99
CA LEU A 41 14.79 -9.05 -22.44
C LEU A 41 15.98 -8.66 -23.33
N CYS A 42 15.82 -8.68 -24.67
CA CYS A 42 16.85 -8.26 -25.61
C CYS A 42 17.11 -6.75 -25.56
N GLU A 43 16.07 -5.93 -25.42
CA GLU A 43 16.17 -4.47 -25.22
C GLU A 43 16.97 -4.17 -23.95
N ILE A 44 16.66 -4.84 -22.84
CA ILE A 44 17.43 -4.72 -21.59
C ILE A 44 18.92 -5.08 -21.81
N LEU A 45 19.22 -6.09 -22.63
CA LEU A 45 20.60 -6.46 -22.97
C LEU A 45 21.31 -5.41 -23.82
N LYS A 46 20.59 -4.67 -24.68
CA LYS A 46 21.14 -3.59 -25.52
C LYS A 46 21.48 -2.34 -24.72
N ASP A 47 20.72 -2.06 -23.66
CA ASP A 47 21.00 -0.93 -22.75
C ASP A 47 22.35 -1.06 -22.02
N CYS A 48 22.92 -2.27 -21.97
CA CYS A 48 24.19 -2.51 -21.30
C CYS A 48 25.38 -2.04 -22.16
N LYS A 49 26.22 -1.18 -21.58
CA LYS A 49 27.45 -0.67 -22.22
C LYS A 49 28.62 -1.68 -22.24
N GLY A 50 28.45 -2.85 -21.61
CA GLY A 50 29.48 -3.88 -21.50
C GLY A 50 29.89 -4.46 -22.86
N LYS A 51 31.18 -4.79 -23.00
CA LYS A 51 31.72 -5.40 -24.22
C LYS A 51 31.52 -6.91 -24.20
N SER A 52 31.60 -7.53 -23.02
CA SER A 52 31.46 -8.97 -22.86
C SER A 52 30.00 -9.38 -22.78
N LEU A 53 29.67 -10.54 -23.37
CA LEU A 53 28.35 -11.15 -23.28
C LEU A 53 28.00 -11.53 -21.83
N GLU A 54 29.00 -11.85 -21.00
CA GLU A 54 28.81 -12.20 -19.60
C GLU A 54 28.42 -10.99 -18.75
N GLU A 55 29.05 -9.84 -18.98
CA GLU A 55 28.68 -8.56 -18.34
C GLU A 55 27.23 -8.18 -18.65
N LYS A 56 26.81 -8.37 -19.90
CA LYS A 56 25.42 -8.14 -20.32
C LYS A 56 24.44 -9.07 -19.59
N TYR A 57 24.82 -10.32 -19.35
CA TYR A 57 24.00 -11.26 -18.60
C TYR A 57 23.91 -10.94 -17.11
N LEU A 58 24.99 -10.48 -16.48
CA LEU A 58 24.96 -10.01 -15.10
C LEU A 58 24.04 -8.78 -14.97
N PHE A 59 24.17 -7.82 -15.88
CA PHE A 59 23.31 -6.65 -15.93
C PHE A 59 21.82 -6.99 -16.11
N LEU A 60 21.52 -7.95 -16.99
CA LEU A 60 20.17 -8.45 -17.19
C LEU A 60 19.61 -9.05 -15.90
N GLU A 61 20.39 -9.89 -15.19
CA GLU A 61 19.97 -10.47 -13.92
C GLU A 61 19.70 -9.38 -12.87
N GLU A 62 20.59 -8.41 -12.70
CA GLU A 62 20.40 -7.32 -11.73
C GLU A 62 19.16 -6.47 -12.03
N LYS A 63 18.92 -6.13 -13.30
CA LYS A 63 17.69 -5.41 -13.70
C LYS A 63 16.45 -6.26 -13.46
N LEU A 64 16.50 -7.55 -13.76
CA LEU A 64 15.37 -8.44 -13.53
C LEU A 64 15.09 -8.65 -12.04
N MET A 65 16.10 -8.74 -11.18
CA MET A 65 15.95 -8.80 -9.72
C MET A 65 15.12 -7.62 -9.21
N LYS A 66 15.37 -6.41 -9.73
CA LYS A 66 14.61 -5.20 -9.40
C LYS A 66 13.17 -5.24 -9.91
N ILE A 67 12.95 -5.73 -11.13
CA ILE A 67 11.62 -5.78 -11.75
C ILE A 67 10.75 -6.88 -11.14
N THR A 68 11.34 -8.02 -10.77
CA THR A 68 10.62 -9.16 -10.20
C THR A 68 10.57 -9.16 -8.68
N ASN A 69 11.19 -8.17 -8.04
CA ASN A 69 11.41 -8.06 -6.59
C ASN A 69 11.98 -9.34 -5.98
N CYS A 70 12.91 -9.98 -6.69
CA CYS A 70 13.50 -11.23 -6.23
C CYS A 70 14.32 -11.02 -4.95
N PRO A 71 14.09 -11.80 -3.88
CA PRO A 71 14.98 -11.83 -2.73
C PRO A 71 16.37 -12.31 -3.14
N GLU A 72 17.43 -11.76 -2.51
CA GLU A 72 18.81 -12.15 -2.80
C GLU A 72 19.03 -13.66 -2.62
N GLU A 73 18.38 -14.26 -1.61
CA GLU A 73 18.39 -15.69 -1.31
C GLU A 73 17.89 -16.56 -2.47
N LYS A 74 17.05 -16.02 -3.37
CA LYS A 74 16.41 -16.75 -4.48
C LYS A 74 17.00 -16.42 -5.85
N LYS A 75 18.15 -15.73 -5.91
CA LYS A 75 18.85 -15.37 -7.15
C LYS A 75 19.10 -16.57 -8.08
N ASN A 76 19.44 -17.73 -7.51
CA ASN A 76 19.68 -18.96 -8.26
C ASN A 76 18.45 -19.44 -9.04
N VAL A 77 17.24 -19.24 -8.49
CA VAL A 77 15.98 -19.61 -9.14
C VAL A 77 15.75 -18.75 -10.38
N LEU A 78 15.98 -17.44 -10.25
CA LEU A 78 15.91 -16.51 -11.38
C LEU A 78 16.95 -16.85 -12.45
N SER A 79 18.22 -17.08 -12.06
CA SER A 79 19.28 -17.45 -13.00
C SER A 79 18.97 -18.75 -13.74
N HIS A 80 18.42 -19.74 -13.04
CA HIS A 80 18.00 -21.00 -13.65
C HIS A 80 16.89 -20.81 -14.70
N SER A 81 15.90 -19.97 -14.42
CA SER A 81 14.83 -19.64 -15.38
C SER A 81 15.36 -18.96 -16.65
N LEU A 82 16.45 -18.21 -16.54
CA LEU A 82 17.09 -17.52 -17.67
C LEU A 82 18.08 -18.39 -18.45
N LYS A 83 18.43 -19.59 -17.96
CA LYS A 83 19.44 -20.46 -18.58
C LYS A 83 19.15 -20.76 -20.05
N PHE A 84 17.91 -21.14 -20.35
CA PHE A 84 17.49 -21.45 -21.73
C PHE A 84 17.50 -20.19 -22.60
N PHE A 85 17.03 -19.07 -22.08
CA PHE A 85 17.06 -17.79 -22.78
C PHE A 85 18.49 -17.37 -23.15
N LYS A 86 19.44 -17.41 -22.21
CA LYS A 86 20.86 -17.07 -22.45
C LYS A 86 21.49 -17.97 -23.52
N SER A 87 21.19 -19.27 -23.47
CA SER A 87 21.70 -20.24 -24.45
C SER A 87 21.15 -19.97 -25.85
N ASP A 88 19.82 -19.79 -25.95
CA ASP A 88 19.15 -19.52 -27.23
C ASP A 88 19.55 -18.18 -27.83
N TYR A 89 19.62 -17.14 -27.00
CA TYR A 89 20.08 -15.82 -27.40
C TYR A 89 21.49 -15.90 -27.99
N LYS A 90 22.44 -16.55 -27.31
CA LYS A 90 23.81 -16.72 -27.81
C LYS A 90 23.84 -17.41 -29.18
N LYS A 91 23.11 -18.52 -29.34
CA LYS A 91 23.04 -19.25 -30.61
C LYS A 91 22.48 -18.39 -31.74
N LYS A 92 21.39 -17.66 -31.47
CA LYS A 92 20.73 -16.79 -32.47
C LYS A 92 21.56 -15.56 -32.80
N TRP A 93 22.26 -15.00 -31.82
CA TRP A 93 23.17 -13.87 -31.98
C TRP A 93 24.37 -14.23 -32.89
N ILE A 94 24.95 -15.42 -32.69
CA ILE A 94 26.01 -15.95 -33.57
C ILE A 94 25.48 -16.18 -34.99
N LYS A 95 24.29 -16.78 -35.13
CA LYS A 95 23.66 -17.01 -36.45
C LYS A 95 23.31 -15.71 -37.19
N ALA A 96 23.01 -14.65 -36.45
CA ALA A 96 22.81 -13.31 -36.99
C ALA A 96 24.12 -12.57 -37.30
N SER A 97 25.27 -13.23 -37.15
CA SER A 97 26.59 -12.64 -37.33
C SER A 97 26.80 -11.40 -36.45
N TYR A 98 26.25 -11.41 -35.22
CA TYR A 98 26.34 -10.29 -34.27
C TYR A 98 25.76 -8.97 -34.79
N GLN A 99 24.89 -9.01 -35.82
CA GLN A 99 24.25 -7.84 -36.40
C GLN A 99 22.81 -7.73 -35.92
N ASP A 100 22.47 -6.54 -35.41
CA ASP A 100 21.18 -6.26 -34.78
C ASP A 100 20.00 -6.35 -35.76
N GLU A 101 20.11 -5.71 -36.93
CA GLU A 101 19.05 -5.71 -37.96
C GLU A 101 18.76 -7.14 -38.44
N ARG A 102 19.82 -7.91 -38.68
CA ARG A 102 19.74 -9.31 -39.10
C ARG A 102 19.14 -10.20 -38.01
N PHE A 103 19.47 -9.91 -36.75
CA PHE A 103 18.94 -10.65 -35.61
C PHE A 103 17.43 -10.45 -35.46
N ILE A 104 16.96 -9.20 -35.55
CA ILE A 104 15.53 -8.87 -35.44
C ILE A 104 14.76 -9.53 -36.59
N LYS A 105 15.23 -9.33 -37.84
CA LYS A 105 14.57 -9.87 -39.04
C LYS A 105 14.48 -11.39 -39.05
N ASN A 106 15.54 -12.09 -38.63
CA ASN A 106 15.58 -13.56 -38.68
C ASN A 106 14.86 -14.25 -37.51
N ASN A 107 14.62 -13.55 -36.40
CA ASN A 107 14.11 -14.15 -35.17
C ASN A 107 12.80 -13.51 -34.67
N GLU A 108 12.07 -12.81 -35.53
CA GLU A 108 10.83 -12.09 -35.17
C GLU A 108 9.84 -12.97 -34.39
N ASN A 109 9.53 -14.16 -34.89
CA ASN A 109 8.65 -15.13 -34.22
C ASN A 109 9.16 -15.57 -32.85
N TRP A 110 10.48 -15.65 -32.68
CA TRP A 110 11.08 -15.98 -31.39
C TRP A 110 11.04 -14.76 -30.46
N LEU A 111 11.27 -13.54 -30.96
CA LEU A 111 11.24 -12.32 -30.16
C LEU A 111 9.84 -11.99 -29.64
N SER A 112 8.78 -12.31 -30.40
CA SER A 112 7.38 -12.13 -29.98
C SER A 112 6.92 -13.13 -28.92
N SER A 113 7.61 -14.27 -28.80
CA SER A 113 7.23 -15.30 -27.83
C SER A 113 7.58 -14.91 -26.39
N SER A 114 6.69 -15.21 -25.43
CA SER A 114 6.87 -14.89 -24.02
C SER A 114 7.64 -15.95 -23.22
N ILE A 115 8.30 -15.54 -22.15
CA ILE A 115 8.91 -16.38 -21.12
C ILE A 115 8.24 -16.05 -19.78
N GLU A 116 7.96 -17.10 -19.00
CA GLU A 116 7.49 -16.95 -17.64
C GLU A 116 8.69 -16.91 -16.69
N LEU A 117 8.85 -15.77 -16.01
CA LEU A 117 9.86 -15.59 -14.98
C LEU A 117 9.19 -15.61 -13.61
N PRO A 118 9.88 -16.14 -12.58
CA PRO A 118 9.37 -16.07 -11.22
C PRO A 118 9.24 -14.60 -10.79
N TYR A 119 8.10 -14.29 -10.21
CA TYR A 119 7.72 -12.98 -9.69
C TYR A 119 7.39 -13.11 -8.22
N TRP A 120 8.06 -12.27 -7.43
CA TRP A 120 7.84 -12.16 -6.00
C TRP A 120 7.02 -10.89 -5.77
N PRO A 121 5.69 -10.99 -5.69
CA PRO A 121 4.88 -9.81 -5.42
C PRO A 121 5.32 -9.26 -4.06
N VAL A 122 5.81 -8.02 -4.08
CA VAL A 122 5.90 -7.24 -2.84
C VAL A 122 4.46 -7.10 -2.40
N LYS A 123 4.10 -7.74 -1.29
CA LYS A 123 2.80 -7.57 -0.67
C LYS A 123 2.58 -6.05 -0.60
N PRO A 124 1.52 -5.50 -1.23
CA PRO A 124 1.28 -4.07 -1.15
C PRO A 124 1.31 -3.71 0.33
N THR A 125 2.17 -2.77 0.70
CA THR A 125 2.30 -2.26 2.07
C THR A 125 1.06 -1.42 2.41
N THR A 126 -0.14 -1.95 2.14
CA THR A 126 -1.31 -1.62 2.93
C THR A 126 -1.00 -2.21 4.29
N THR A 127 -0.66 -1.35 5.23
CA THR A 127 -0.48 -1.65 6.64
C THR A 127 -1.77 -2.19 7.25
N LEU A 128 -2.25 -3.36 6.82
CA LEU A 128 -3.14 -4.18 7.60
C LEU A 128 -2.27 -4.95 8.58
N LYS A 129 -1.70 -4.20 9.54
CA LYS A 129 -1.24 -4.82 10.77
C LYS A 129 -2.45 -5.62 11.30
N PRO A 130 -2.30 -6.89 11.68
CA PRO A 130 -3.40 -7.63 12.29
C PRO A 130 -3.91 -6.82 13.48
N GLY A 131 -5.17 -6.42 13.42
CA GLY A 131 -5.73 -5.45 14.36
C GLY A 131 -7.17 -5.07 14.03
N ARG A 132 -7.85 -4.49 15.01
CA ARG A 132 -9.23 -4.03 14.87
C ARG A 132 -9.31 -2.96 13.76
N PRO A 133 -10.25 -3.06 12.80
CA PRO A 133 -10.49 -2.01 11.81
C PRO A 133 -10.67 -0.64 12.48
N SER A 134 -9.98 0.39 11.96
CA SER A 134 -10.12 1.75 12.50
C SER A 134 -11.42 2.37 12.01
N LYS A 135 -12.19 2.95 12.92
CA LYS A 135 -13.37 3.77 12.58
C LYS A 135 -12.94 5.10 11.97
N ALA A 136 -13.80 5.66 11.10
CA ALA A 136 -13.62 7.00 10.56
C ALA A 136 -13.59 8.06 11.68
N PHE A 137 -12.85 9.16 11.49
CA PHE A 137 -12.66 10.18 12.54
C PHE A 137 -13.98 10.74 13.08
N LYS A 138 -14.98 10.94 12.22
CA LYS A 138 -16.32 11.44 12.57
C LYS A 138 -17.04 10.54 13.58
N GLU A 139 -16.87 9.23 13.45
CA GLU A 139 -17.55 8.18 14.22
C GLU A 139 -16.84 7.80 15.53
N LEU A 140 -15.67 8.39 15.79
CA LEU A 140 -14.95 8.17 17.03
C LEU A 140 -15.64 8.87 18.21
N SER A 141 -15.52 8.27 19.39
CA SER A 141 -15.83 8.93 20.66
C SER A 141 -14.90 10.12 20.90
N ASP A 142 -15.35 11.09 21.69
CA ASP A 142 -14.57 12.30 21.98
C ASP A 142 -13.22 12.00 22.63
N CYS A 143 -13.16 10.99 23.51
CA CYS A 143 -11.90 10.53 24.11
C CYS A 143 -10.91 10.04 23.02
N SER A 144 -11.38 9.25 22.05
CA SER A 144 -10.56 8.78 20.95
C SER A 144 -10.14 9.89 19.99
N LYS A 145 -11.02 10.87 19.72
CA LYS A 145 -10.67 12.07 18.94
C LYS A 145 -9.54 12.86 19.62
N ARG A 146 -9.67 13.15 20.93
CA ARG A 146 -8.64 13.87 21.70
C ARG A 146 -7.28 13.18 21.71
N ARG A 147 -7.27 11.84 21.79
CA ARG A 147 -6.03 11.04 21.69
C ARG A 147 -5.42 11.12 20.29
N LYS A 148 -6.23 10.93 19.24
CA LYS A 148 -5.72 11.00 17.85
C LYS A 148 -5.22 12.39 17.45
N THR A 149 -5.77 13.46 18.04
CA THR A 149 -5.33 14.84 17.80
C THR A 149 -4.37 15.36 18.86
N LYS A 150 -3.77 14.50 19.69
CA LYS A 150 -2.82 14.93 20.73
C LYS A 150 -1.56 15.50 20.09
N ASP A 151 -0.92 14.71 19.23
CA ASP A 151 0.34 15.07 18.58
C ASP A 151 0.21 16.39 17.79
N LEU A 152 -0.90 16.54 17.06
CA LEU A 152 -1.20 17.76 16.31
C LEU A 152 -1.30 19.01 17.22
N ARG A 153 -1.84 18.87 18.44
CA ARG A 153 -1.98 19.99 19.40
C ARG A 153 -0.70 20.30 20.15
N GLU A 154 0.23 19.35 20.24
CA GLU A 154 1.51 19.52 20.91
C GLU A 154 2.58 20.11 19.97
N GLN A 155 2.52 19.77 18.68
CA GLN A 155 3.50 20.19 17.69
C GLN A 155 3.20 21.55 17.05
N VAL A 156 1.93 21.91 16.94
CA VAL A 156 1.49 23.08 16.16
C VAL A 156 0.89 24.14 17.08
N SER A 157 1.20 25.42 16.79
CA SER A 157 0.68 26.54 17.57
C SER A 157 -0.84 26.69 17.41
N VAL A 158 -1.51 27.28 18.41
CA VAL A 158 -2.96 27.52 18.38
C VAL A 158 -3.36 28.44 17.21
N GLU A 159 -2.51 29.40 16.87
CA GLU A 159 -2.72 30.37 15.79
C GLU A 159 -2.72 29.68 14.42
N GLU A 160 -1.73 28.82 14.16
CA GLU A 160 -1.64 28.02 12.94
C GLU A 160 -2.81 27.05 12.81
N LEU A 161 -3.19 26.36 13.90
CA LEU A 161 -4.35 25.46 13.90
C LEU A 161 -5.64 26.20 13.58
N THR A 162 -5.81 27.41 14.14
CA THR A 162 -6.98 28.26 13.89
C THR A 162 -7.03 28.73 12.45
N TYR A 163 -5.88 29.16 11.90
CA TYR A 163 -5.77 29.58 10.51
C TYR A 163 -6.06 28.43 9.55
N ALA A 164 -5.43 27.27 9.76
CA ALA A 164 -5.62 26.05 8.96
C ALA A 164 -7.08 25.59 8.97
N ALA A 165 -7.74 25.61 10.14
CA ALA A 165 -9.16 25.31 10.25
C ALA A 165 -10.02 26.29 9.43
N SER A 166 -9.71 27.60 9.48
CA SER A 166 -10.44 28.61 8.71
C SER A 166 -10.27 28.42 7.19
N VAL A 167 -9.07 28.06 6.72
CA VAL A 167 -8.79 27.79 5.30
C VAL A 167 -9.53 26.53 4.85
N SER A 168 -9.47 25.46 5.65
CA SER A 168 -10.17 24.19 5.38
C SER A 168 -11.70 24.37 5.26
N GLN A 169 -12.29 25.27 6.06
CA GLN A 169 -13.71 25.57 5.96
C GLN A 169 -14.05 26.37 4.69
N ARG A 170 -13.18 27.28 4.25
CA ARG A 170 -13.37 28.01 2.97
C ARG A 170 -13.30 27.08 1.77
N THR A 171 -12.30 26.18 1.74
CA THR A 171 -12.15 25.20 0.66
C THR A 171 -13.33 24.23 0.60
N SER A 172 -13.92 23.92 1.75
CA SER A 172 -15.16 23.11 1.83
C SER A 172 -16.43 23.88 1.48
N GLY A 173 -16.35 25.16 1.11
CA GLY A 173 -17.50 26.03 0.79
C GLY A 173 -18.19 26.69 2.00
N ASN A 174 -17.77 26.38 3.23
CA ASN A 174 -18.37 26.87 4.47
C ASN A 174 -17.83 28.26 4.87
N ASN A 175 -18.06 29.26 4.03
CA ASN A 175 -17.54 30.63 4.20
C ASN A 175 -17.97 31.29 5.51
N ASN A 176 -19.23 31.10 5.93
CA ASN A 176 -19.74 31.65 7.18
C ASN A 176 -19.05 31.04 8.40
N ALA A 177 -18.77 29.73 8.40
CA ALA A 177 -18.04 29.07 9.47
C ALA A 177 -16.60 29.60 9.57
N ALA A 178 -15.91 29.78 8.44
CA ALA A 178 -14.57 30.37 8.41
C ALA A 178 -14.54 31.80 8.98
N LYS A 179 -15.54 32.63 8.62
CA LYS A 179 -15.70 33.98 9.17
C LYS A 179 -15.94 33.96 10.68
N LEU A 180 -16.78 33.04 11.17
CA LEU A 180 -17.05 32.89 12.60
C LEU A 180 -15.83 32.45 13.39
N ILE A 181 -15.05 31.48 12.88
CA ILE A 181 -13.80 31.05 13.52
C ILE A 181 -12.89 32.26 13.71
N LYS A 182 -12.64 33.03 12.64
CA LYS A 182 -11.81 34.25 12.69
C LYS A 182 -12.36 35.27 13.71
N TYR A 183 -13.67 35.53 13.67
CA TYR A 183 -14.30 36.50 14.55
C TYR A 183 -14.20 36.12 16.03
N VAL A 184 -14.43 34.84 16.35
CA VAL A 184 -14.38 34.32 17.73
C VAL A 184 -12.96 34.32 18.26
N THR A 185 -11.96 34.08 17.41
CA THR A 185 -10.55 34.02 17.82
C THR A 185 -9.84 35.38 17.86
N THR A 186 -10.44 36.44 17.31
CA THR A 186 -9.83 37.79 17.28
C THR A 186 -9.66 38.40 18.68
N THR A 187 -10.56 38.11 19.62
CA THR A 187 -10.48 38.65 20.99
C THR A 187 -11.12 37.67 21.97
N PRO A 188 -10.52 37.39 23.15
CA PRO A 188 -11.05 36.41 24.11
C PRO A 188 -12.47 36.74 24.59
N THR A 189 -12.85 38.01 24.63
CA THR A 189 -14.19 38.47 25.04
C THR A 189 -15.28 38.23 24.00
N ARG A 190 -14.92 38.05 22.72
CA ARG A 190 -15.90 37.82 21.64
C ARG A 190 -16.54 36.46 21.77
N ALA A 191 -15.76 35.42 22.08
CA ALA A 191 -16.27 34.08 22.35
C ALA A 191 -17.32 34.05 23.47
N THR A 192 -17.05 34.75 24.58
CA THR A 192 -17.96 34.81 25.72
C THR A 192 -19.23 35.59 25.39
N LYS A 193 -19.13 36.70 24.63
CA LYS A 193 -20.28 37.46 24.15
C LYS A 193 -21.17 36.61 23.23
N CYS A 194 -20.58 35.90 22.27
CA CYS A 194 -21.32 34.97 21.39
C CYS A 194 -22.05 33.91 22.22
N ARG A 195 -21.37 33.29 23.18
CA ARG A 195 -21.98 32.28 24.08
C ARG A 195 -23.17 32.85 24.83
N LYS A 196 -23.03 34.04 25.44
CA LYS A 196 -24.13 34.69 26.18
C LYS A 196 -25.35 34.95 25.30
N LEU A 197 -25.14 35.51 24.11
CA LEU A 197 -26.23 35.79 23.15
C LEU A 197 -26.95 34.50 22.73
N ILE A 198 -26.20 33.43 22.41
CA ILE A 198 -26.77 32.14 22.04
C ILE A 198 -27.61 31.56 23.19
N THR A 199 -27.07 31.56 24.42
CA THR A 199 -27.79 31.05 25.59
C THR A 199 -29.06 31.86 25.89
N THR A 200 -29.02 33.19 25.77
CA THR A 200 -30.19 34.04 25.98
C THR A 200 -31.26 33.79 24.92
N ALA A 201 -30.86 33.70 23.64
CA ALA A 201 -31.79 33.38 22.55
C ALA A 201 -32.45 32.01 22.74
N GLN A 202 -31.69 30.99 23.14
CA GLN A 202 -32.22 29.66 23.46
C GLN A 202 -33.25 29.70 24.60
N LYS A 203 -32.95 30.43 25.68
CA LYS A 203 -33.90 30.63 26.80
C LYS A 203 -35.19 31.29 26.33
N GLN A 204 -35.10 32.34 25.52
CA GLN A 204 -36.27 33.04 24.97
C GLN A 204 -37.11 32.16 24.03
N LEU A 205 -36.47 31.27 23.26
CA LEU A 205 -37.19 30.30 22.43
C LEU A 205 -37.95 29.28 23.30
N ILE A 206 -37.32 28.78 24.37
CA ILE A 206 -37.97 27.85 25.30
C ILE A 206 -39.18 28.51 25.97
N THR A 207 -39.05 29.75 26.46
CA THR A 207 -40.16 30.46 27.10
C THR A 207 -41.30 30.76 26.14
N LYS A 208 -41.01 31.17 24.89
CA LYS A 208 -42.02 31.35 23.84
C LYS A 208 -42.77 30.06 23.51
N ASN A 209 -42.04 28.95 23.36
CA ASN A 209 -42.64 27.64 23.08
C ASN A 209 -43.50 27.12 24.25
N LEU A 210 -43.11 27.43 25.50
CA LEU A 210 -43.91 27.11 26.68
C LEU A 210 -45.19 27.95 26.77
N HIS A 211 -45.13 29.23 26.38
CA HIS A 211 -46.30 30.11 26.38
C HIS A 211 -47.31 29.72 25.29
N HIS A 212 -46.84 29.34 24.10
CA HIS A 212 -47.69 28.89 22.99
C HIS A 212 -48.41 27.57 23.28
N LYS A 213 -47.86 26.69 24.13
CA LYS A 213 -48.48 25.41 24.52
C LYS A 213 -49.52 25.53 25.65
N ARG A 214 -49.68 26.72 26.26
CA ARG A 214 -50.59 26.97 27.39
C ARG A 214 -51.91 27.64 26.97
N HIS A 215 -52.08 27.93 25.68
CA HIS A 215 -53.32 28.38 25.05
C HIS A 215 -53.82 27.28 24.13
#